data_AF-A0A3A1P1D9-F1
#
_entry.id   AF-A0A3A1P1D9-F1
#
_cell.length_a   1.000
_cell.length_b   1.000
_cell.length_c   1.000
_cell.angle_alpha   90.00
_cell.angle_beta   90.00
_cell.angle_gamma   90.00
#
_symmetry.space_group_name_H-M   'P 1'
#
loop_
_entity.id
_entity.type
_entity.pdbx_description
1 polymer ?
#
loop_
_entity_poly.entity_id
_entity_poly.type
_entity_poly.pdbx_seq_one_letter_code
_entity_poly.pdbx_strand_id
1 'polypeptide(L)'
;MSRFAAIDLACNDPDNGLFAGRVAAACCGGMTIEPPWGKPVKFTVLTGRKIRLHRKVFKLASPTTEWVGNWCWNRYRFTDGEAQRLLRTLKSHGWIATDGPVSLCDWWDELA
;
A
#
# COMPACT_ATOMS: atom_id res chain seq x y z
N MET A 1 13.89 -15.66 11.41
CA MET A 1 13.62 -15.33 9.99
C MET A 1 12.88 -14.01 9.95
N SER A 2 13.35 -13.02 9.20
CA SER A 2 12.54 -11.82 8.96
C SER A 2 11.34 -12.24 8.12
N ARG A 3 10.12 -12.06 8.63
CA ARG A 3 8.92 -12.19 7.80
C ARG A 3 8.85 -10.96 6.90
N PHE A 4 8.28 -11.17 5.72
CA PHE A 4 7.98 -10.13 4.77
C PHE A 4 6.48 -9.95 4.71
N ALA A 5 6.03 -8.70 4.69
CA ALA A 5 4.65 -8.35 4.45
C ALA A 5 4.51 -7.80 3.02
N ALA A 6 3.50 -8.29 2.30
CA ALA A 6 3.12 -7.78 1.00
C ALA A 6 2.01 -6.74 1.17
N ILE A 7 2.20 -5.56 0.60
CA ILE A 7 1.17 -4.54 0.47
C ILE A 7 1.02 -4.25 -1.02
N ASP A 8 -0.19 -4.46 -1.52
CA ASP A 8 -0.55 -4.21 -2.91
C ASP A 8 -1.12 -2.79 -3.01
N LEU A 9 -0.71 -2.02 -4.01
CA LEU A 9 -1.17 -0.65 -4.21
C LEU A 9 -1.81 -0.50 -5.59
N ALA A 10 -3.04 0.01 -5.62
CA ALA A 10 -3.72 0.41 -6.86
C ALA A 10 -3.08 1.71 -7.37
N CYS A 11 -2.09 1.58 -8.25
CA CYS A 11 -1.23 2.68 -8.66
C CYS A 11 -1.00 2.79 -10.16
N ASN A 12 -1.64 1.92 -10.94
CA ASN A 12 -1.66 2.03 -12.39
C ASN A 12 -3.00 2.61 -12.87
N ASP A 13 -2.97 3.20 -14.05
CA ASP A 13 -4.12 3.78 -14.73
C ASP A 13 -5.09 2.67 -15.18
N PRO A 14 -6.38 2.77 -14.87
CA PRO A 14 -7.35 1.72 -15.19
C PRO A 14 -7.63 1.55 -16.69
N ASP A 15 -7.27 2.51 -17.54
CA ASP A 15 -7.52 2.45 -18.98
C ASP A 15 -6.38 1.76 -19.74
N ASN A 16 -5.17 1.73 -19.17
CA ASN A 16 -3.97 1.24 -19.88
C ASN A 16 -2.97 0.44 -19.04
N GLY A 17 -3.15 0.34 -17.72
CA GLY A 17 -2.28 -0.45 -16.83
C GLY A 17 -0.88 0.13 -16.59
N LEU A 18 -0.61 1.37 -17.01
CA LEU A 18 0.66 2.07 -16.79
C LEU A 18 0.69 2.77 -15.43
N PHE A 19 1.87 2.91 -14.83
CA PHE A 19 2.04 3.59 -13.55
C PHE A 19 1.55 5.05 -13.58
N ALA A 20 0.57 5.37 -12.73
CA ALA A 20 -0.14 6.66 -12.73
C ALA A 20 0.46 7.71 -11.76
N GLY A 21 1.51 7.36 -11.00
CA GLY A 21 2.14 8.29 -10.04
C GLY A 21 1.24 8.66 -8.85
N ARG A 22 0.18 7.89 -8.61
CA ARG A 22 -0.77 8.04 -7.49
C ARG A 22 -1.17 6.68 -6.97
N VAL A 23 -1.68 6.62 -5.74
CA VAL A 23 -2.28 5.41 -5.15
C VAL A 23 -3.73 5.72 -4.82
N ALA A 24 -4.64 4.94 -5.40
CA ALA A 24 -6.08 5.06 -5.19
C ALA A 24 -6.61 4.12 -4.09
N ALA A 25 -5.89 3.03 -3.79
CA ALA A 25 -6.22 2.09 -2.73
C ALA A 25 -4.99 1.25 -2.37
N ALA A 26 -5.01 0.64 -1.18
CA ALA A 26 -4.03 -0.34 -0.74
C ALA A 26 -4.73 -1.62 -0.30
N CYS A 27 -4.03 -2.75 -0.39
CA CYS A 27 -4.50 -4.04 0.11
C CYS A 27 -3.38 -4.71 0.92
N CYS A 28 -3.70 -5.17 2.12
CA CYS A 28 -2.76 -5.86 3.01
C CYS A 28 -3.45 -7.08 3.62
N GLY A 29 -2.98 -8.28 3.29
CA GLY A 29 -3.54 -9.52 3.85
C GLY A 29 -5.03 -9.76 3.52
N GLY A 30 -5.54 -9.14 2.45
CA GLY A 30 -6.96 -9.19 2.08
C GLY A 30 -7.80 -8.04 2.66
N MET A 31 -7.23 -7.16 3.49
CA MET A 31 -7.88 -5.93 3.92
C MET A 31 -7.66 -4.82 2.90
N THR A 32 -8.75 -4.25 2.39
CA THR A 32 -8.76 -3.09 1.51
C THR A 32 -8.75 -1.81 2.33
N ILE A 33 -7.86 -0.89 1.95
CA ILE A 33 -7.64 0.38 2.64
C ILE A 33 -7.73 1.51 1.62
N GLU A 34 -8.60 2.47 1.87
CA GLU A 34 -8.88 3.58 0.96
C GLU A 34 -8.38 4.92 1.51
N PRO A 35 -7.93 5.84 0.63
CA PRO A 35 -7.56 7.18 1.02
C PRO A 35 -8.79 7.96 1.50
N PRO A 36 -8.59 8.97 2.37
CA PRO A 36 -9.68 9.81 2.83
C PRO A 36 -10.39 10.48 1.66
N TRP A 37 -11.73 10.43 1.69
CA TRP A 37 -12.62 10.99 0.68
C TRP A 37 -12.41 10.42 -0.74
N GLY A 38 -11.86 9.21 -0.87
CA GLY A 38 -11.66 8.53 -2.16
C GLY A 38 -10.67 9.24 -3.10
N LYS A 39 -9.85 10.18 -2.60
CA LYS A 39 -8.92 10.95 -3.43
C LYS A 39 -7.57 10.25 -3.54
N PRO A 40 -7.10 9.87 -4.74
CA PRO A 40 -5.79 9.24 -4.90
C PRO A 40 -4.65 10.14 -4.39
N VAL A 41 -3.68 9.53 -3.70
CA VAL A 41 -2.55 10.25 -3.09
C VAL A 41 -1.32 10.15 -3.97
N LYS A 42 -0.55 11.24 -4.09
CA LYS A 42 0.72 11.24 -4.85
C LYS A 42 1.66 10.13 -4.38
N PHE A 43 2.15 9.36 -5.34
CA PHE A 43 3.01 8.22 -5.11
C PHE A 43 4.21 8.27 -6.05
N THR A 44 5.37 7.82 -5.58
CA THR A 44 6.59 7.82 -6.40
C THR A 44 7.34 6.52 -6.16
N VAL A 45 7.62 5.79 -7.23
CA VAL A 45 8.62 4.70 -7.20
C VAL A 45 9.99 5.36 -7.39
N LEU A 46 10.90 5.11 -6.46
CA LEU A 46 12.24 5.67 -6.45
C LEU A 46 13.26 4.60 -6.88
N THR A 47 14.43 5.05 -7.28
CA THR A 47 15.58 4.16 -7.53
C THR A 47 16.02 3.45 -6.24
N GLY A 48 16.63 2.27 -6.40
CA GLY A 48 17.19 1.52 -5.28
C GLY A 48 16.16 0.87 -4.35
N ARG A 49 15.09 0.29 -4.93
CA ARG A 49 14.03 -0.45 -4.20
C ARG A 49 13.38 0.38 -3.09
N LYS A 50 12.91 1.58 -3.45
CA LYS A 50 12.26 2.50 -2.53
C LYS A 50 10.97 3.04 -3.14
N ILE A 51 10.03 3.38 -2.29
CA ILE A 51 8.83 4.12 -2.67
C ILE A 51 8.67 5.34 -1.77
N ARG A 52 7.93 6.33 -2.23
CA ARG A 52 7.54 7.50 -1.44
C ARG A 52 6.04 7.69 -1.46
N LEU A 53 5.44 7.77 -0.28
CA LEU A 53 4.01 8.02 -0.06
C LEU A 53 3.86 8.89 1.19
N HIS A 54 2.94 9.86 1.17
CA HIS A 54 2.78 10.85 2.26
C HIS A 54 4.09 11.54 2.66
N ARG A 55 4.93 11.87 1.66
CA ARG A 55 6.26 12.49 1.83
C ARG A 55 7.27 11.64 2.62
N LYS A 56 6.93 10.40 3.02
CA LYS A 56 7.83 9.45 3.67
C LYS A 56 8.36 8.43 2.67
N VAL A 57 9.63 8.03 2.83
CA VAL A 57 10.27 7.01 2.00
C VAL A 57 10.22 5.68 2.71
N PHE A 58 9.93 4.60 1.97
CA PHE A 58 9.87 3.24 2.48
C PHE A 58 10.78 2.34 1.63
N LYS A 59 11.50 1.43 2.30
CA LYS A 59 12.42 0.50 1.65
C LYS A 59 11.71 -0.80 1.35
N LEU A 60 11.85 -1.28 0.11
CA LEU A 60 11.33 -2.58 -0.30
C LEU A 60 12.36 -3.67 0.01
N ALA A 61 11.88 -4.80 0.47
CA ALA A 61 12.69 -5.99 0.72
C ALA A 61 13.02 -6.75 -0.58
N SER A 62 12.11 -6.73 -1.55
CA SER A 62 12.25 -7.43 -2.82
C SER A 62 11.93 -6.53 -4.01
N PRO A 63 12.20 -6.97 -5.25
CA PRO A 63 11.59 -6.37 -6.44
C PRO A 63 10.06 -6.35 -6.34
N THR A 64 9.46 -5.35 -6.99
CA THR A 64 8.01 -5.18 -7.16
C THR A 64 7.47 -6.25 -8.10
N THR A 65 6.23 -6.67 -7.90
CA THR A 65 5.49 -7.50 -8.88
C THR A 65 4.36 -6.66 -9.45
N GLU A 66 4.27 -6.54 -10.76
CA GLU A 66 3.25 -5.75 -11.43
C GLU A 66 1.99 -6.57 -11.68
N TRP A 67 0.86 -5.88 -11.83
CA TRP A 67 -0.44 -6.43 -12.25
C TRP A 67 -0.95 -7.59 -11.39
N VAL A 68 -0.88 -7.44 -10.06
CA VAL A 68 -1.35 -8.46 -9.12
C VAL A 68 -2.87 -8.42 -8.95
N GLY A 69 -3.54 -9.52 -9.24
CA GLY A 69 -5.02 -9.60 -9.22
C GLY A 69 -5.66 -8.95 -10.46
N ASN A 70 -5.27 -7.71 -10.78
CA ASN A 70 -5.55 -7.08 -12.07
C ASN A 70 -4.47 -6.04 -12.42
N TRP A 71 -4.55 -5.46 -13.62
CA TRP A 71 -3.56 -4.52 -14.15
C TRP A 71 -3.43 -3.18 -13.41
N CYS A 72 -4.35 -2.82 -12.52
CA CYS A 72 -4.29 -1.58 -11.74
C CYS A 72 -3.34 -1.67 -10.53
N TRP A 73 -2.98 -2.89 -10.10
CA TRP A 73 -2.35 -3.13 -8.81
C TRP A 73 -0.92 -3.65 -8.94
N ASN A 74 -0.01 -3.11 -8.14
CA ASN A 74 1.36 -3.61 -8.03
C ASN A 74 1.65 -4.03 -6.58
N ARG A 75 2.36 -5.14 -6.39
CA ARG A 75 2.77 -5.69 -5.10
C ARG A 75 4.13 -5.19 -4.66
N TYR A 76 4.17 -4.60 -3.47
CA TYR A 76 5.37 -4.13 -2.81
C TYR A 76 5.62 -4.98 -1.57
N ARG A 77 6.81 -5.60 -1.46
CA ARG A 77 7.18 -6.40 -0.28
C ARG A 77 8.12 -5.62 0.62
N PHE A 78 7.85 -5.63 1.92
CA PHE A 78 8.60 -4.92 2.94
C PHE A 78 9.04 -5.91 4.03
N THR A 79 10.04 -5.52 4.82
CA THR A 79 10.20 -6.13 6.14
C THR A 79 9.01 -5.77 7.03
N ASP A 80 8.71 -6.57 8.04
CA ASP A 80 7.59 -6.30 8.95
C ASP A 80 7.62 -4.87 9.54
N GLY A 81 8.81 -4.40 9.95
CA GLY A 81 8.96 -3.05 10.50
C GLY A 81 8.67 -1.93 9.49
N GLU A 82 9.08 -2.09 8.22
CA GLU A 82 8.77 -1.12 7.17
C GLU A 82 7.28 -1.16 6.78
N ALA A 83 6.69 -2.35 6.71
CA ALA A 83 5.25 -2.50 6.46
C ALA A 83 4.42 -1.84 7.56
N GLN A 84 4.72 -2.10 8.83
CA GLN A 84 4.05 -1.45 9.95
C GLN A 84 4.21 0.08 9.89
N ARG A 85 5.41 0.59 9.55
CA ARG A 85 5.62 2.04 9.39
C ARG A 85 4.76 2.62 8.26
N LEU A 86 4.61 1.89 7.16
CA LEU A 86 3.75 2.30 6.06
C LEU A 86 2.28 2.32 6.48
N LEU A 87 1.77 1.25 7.09
CA LEU A 87 0.38 1.14 7.53
C LEU A 87 0.02 2.21 8.57
N ARG A 88 0.88 2.45 9.57
CA ARG A 88 0.70 3.57 10.52
C ARG A 88 0.74 4.94 9.84
N THR A 89 1.55 5.10 8.80
CA THR A 89 1.55 6.33 7.99
C THR A 89 0.23 6.49 7.24
N LEU A 90 -0.35 5.43 6.68
CA LEU A 90 -1.66 5.51 6.04
C LEU A 90 -2.74 5.89 7.06
N LYS A 91 -2.78 5.20 8.22
CA LYS A 91 -3.72 5.46 9.32
C LYS A 91 -3.64 6.91 9.82
N SER A 92 -2.44 7.39 10.16
CA SER A 92 -2.24 8.78 10.61
C SER A 92 -2.60 9.85 9.57
N HIS A 93 -2.69 9.47 8.29
CA HIS A 93 -3.15 10.34 7.20
C HIS A 93 -4.63 10.11 6.83
N GLY A 94 -5.41 9.46 7.70
CA GLY A 94 -6.86 9.32 7.57
C GLY A 94 -7.32 8.27 6.58
N TRP A 95 -6.46 7.31 6.21
CA TRP A 95 -6.89 6.17 5.42
C TRP A 95 -7.79 5.27 6.27
N ILE A 96 -8.75 4.61 5.62
CA ILE A 96 -9.76 3.79 6.29
C ILE A 96 -9.73 2.38 5.71
N ALA A 97 -9.89 1.37 6.56
CA ALA A 97 -10.19 0.02 6.10
C ALA A 97 -11.67 -0.03 5.67
N THR A 98 -11.95 -0.49 4.45
CA THR A 98 -13.30 -0.50 3.88
C THR A 98 -13.86 -1.90 3.71
N ASP A 99 -12.99 -2.90 3.58
CA ASP A 99 -13.35 -4.30 3.41
C ASP A 99 -12.20 -5.22 3.85
N GLY A 100 -12.50 -6.48 4.17
CA GLY A 100 -11.51 -7.51 4.50
C GLY A 100 -11.88 -8.41 5.67
N PRO A 101 -10.96 -9.31 6.07
CA PRO A 101 -11.15 -10.15 7.25
C PRO A 101 -11.37 -9.31 8.52
N VAL A 102 -12.40 -9.63 9.29
CA VAL A 102 -12.79 -8.90 10.52
C VAL A 102 -11.61 -8.66 11.45
N SER A 103 -10.79 -9.69 11.70
CA SER A 103 -9.63 -9.57 12.58
C SER A 103 -8.56 -8.58 12.11
N LEU A 104 -8.44 -8.35 10.79
CA LEU A 104 -7.53 -7.34 10.25
C LEU A 104 -8.13 -5.94 10.33
N CYS A 105 -9.44 -5.81 10.09
CA CYS A 105 -10.16 -4.55 10.25
C CYS A 105 -10.14 -4.09 11.72
N ASP A 106 -10.40 -4.99 12.68
CA ASP A 106 -10.31 -4.69 14.11
C ASP A 106 -8.87 -4.24 14.49
N TRP A 107 -7.86 -4.96 14.01
CA TRP A 107 -6.46 -4.57 14.20
C TRP A 107 -6.14 -3.20 13.61
N TRP A 108 -6.70 -2.85 12.46
CA TRP A 108 -6.53 -1.54 11.84
C TRP A 108 -7.16 -0.43 12.67
N ASP A 109 -8.31 -0.69 13.28
CA ASP A 109 -9.00 0.27 14.13
C ASP A 109 -8.22 0.57 15.41
N GLU A 110 -7.57 -0.44 15.98
CA GLU A 110 -6.68 -0.32 17.14
C GLU A 110 -5.25 0.15 16.81
N LEU A 111 -4.91 0.29 15.52
CA LEU A 111 -3.57 0.66 15.09
C LEU A 111 -3.24 2.11 15.49
N ALA A 112 -2.38 2.25 16.50
CA ALA A 112 -1.87 3.54 16.99
C ALA A 112 -0.94 4.28 16.01
#